data_AF-A0AAV0XTW7-F1
#
_entry.id   AF-A0AAV0XTW7-F1
#
_cell.length_a   1.000
_cell.length_b   1.000
_cell.length_c   1.000
_cell.angle_alpha   90.00
_cell.angle_beta   90.00
_cell.angle_gamma   90.00
#
_symmetry.space_group_name_H-M   'P 1'
#
loop_
_entity.id
_entity.type
_entity.pdbx_description
1 polymer ?
#
loop_
_entity_poly.entity_id
_entity_poly.type
_entity_poly.pdbx_seq_one_letter_code
_entity_poly.pdbx_strand_id
1 'polypeptide(L)'
;MYNDVSVTGIKEPCIWNDVGSFNVTTNYSVDIMHDMAEGVCKYDVGLILKEMIYNLKYFSLDTLNNRIESFNYGPVDIRSRPTLITDTSLKREGYLKMSASEMLCLTKYLGLIIGDLVPEESELWNLYILLKKILDIIFCKWIQNQDVILLQSIITEHHELYKTLFQNILQPKHHHMVHYPLIIKNSGPLSLFWSMRFEAKHKELKETAHSNTSRKNIT
;
A
#
# COMPACT_ATOMS: atom_id res chain seq x y z
N MET A 1 -30.66 -25.30 -0.38
CA MET A 1 -29.81 -24.53 -1.33
C MET A 1 -28.31 -24.69 -1.09
N TYR A 2 -27.82 -24.96 0.13
CA TYR A 2 -26.38 -25.04 0.46
C TYR A 2 -25.59 -26.24 -0.13
N ASN A 3 -26.26 -27.23 -0.75
CA ASN A 3 -25.62 -28.48 -1.17
C ASN A 3 -25.53 -28.67 -2.70
N ASP A 4 -25.87 -27.66 -3.49
CA ASP A 4 -25.73 -27.72 -4.95
C ASP A 4 -24.45 -27.00 -5.39
N VAL A 5 -23.41 -27.80 -5.64
CA VAL A 5 -22.08 -27.33 -6.08
C VAL A 5 -22.18 -26.59 -7.42
N SER A 6 -23.10 -26.99 -8.31
CA SER A 6 -23.24 -26.38 -9.64
C SER A 6 -23.76 -24.95 -9.57
N VAL A 7 -24.51 -24.62 -8.51
CA VAL A 7 -25.09 -23.29 -8.27
C VAL A 7 -24.22 -22.44 -7.36
N THR A 8 -23.60 -23.04 -6.34
CA THR A 8 -22.90 -22.30 -5.28
C THR A 8 -21.38 -22.30 -5.40
N GLY A 9 -20.80 -23.27 -6.12
CA GLY A 9 -19.36 -23.51 -6.17
C GLY A 9 -18.76 -24.07 -4.87
N ILE A 10 -19.58 -24.32 -3.83
CA ILE A 10 -19.12 -24.82 -2.53
C ILE A 10 -19.13 -26.36 -2.55
N LYS A 11 -17.95 -26.98 -2.47
CA LYS A 11 -17.82 -28.45 -2.45
C LYS A 11 -18.11 -29.06 -1.08
N GLU A 12 -17.65 -28.40 -0.02
CA GLU A 12 -17.80 -28.86 1.36
C GLU A 12 -17.70 -27.68 2.33
N PRO A 13 -18.26 -27.80 3.55
CA PRO A 13 -18.07 -26.79 4.59
C PRO A 13 -16.60 -26.72 5.04
N CYS A 14 -16.14 -25.51 5.32
CA CYS A 14 -14.79 -25.28 5.84
C CYS A 14 -14.67 -25.84 7.26
N ILE A 15 -13.70 -26.74 7.52
CA ILE A 15 -13.45 -27.33 8.85
C ILE A 15 -13.18 -26.26 9.94
N TRP A 16 -12.68 -25.09 9.54
CA TRP A 16 -12.42 -23.99 10.46
C TRP A 16 -13.70 -23.34 10.98
N ASN A 17 -14.86 -23.57 10.35
CA ASN A 17 -16.14 -23.08 10.86
C ASN A 17 -16.57 -23.79 12.16
N ASP A 18 -15.94 -24.91 12.51
CA ASP A 18 -16.17 -25.60 13.78
C ASP A 18 -15.52 -24.87 14.98
N VAL A 19 -14.64 -23.90 14.71
CA VAL A 19 -14.05 -23.05 15.74
C VAL A 19 -15.08 -22.02 16.19
N GLY A 20 -15.52 -22.07 17.46
CA GLY A 20 -16.65 -21.26 17.95
C GLY A 20 -16.53 -19.74 17.78
N SER A 21 -15.31 -19.21 17.67
CA SER A 21 -15.03 -17.78 17.46
C SER A 21 -14.61 -17.43 16.02
N PHE A 22 -14.64 -18.38 15.08
CA PHE A 22 -14.19 -18.17 13.72
C PHE A 22 -15.17 -18.77 12.71
N ASN A 23 -15.42 -18.02 11.65
CA ASN A 23 -16.17 -18.47 10.50
C ASN A 23 -15.58 -17.81 9.25
N VAL A 24 -15.33 -18.63 8.22
CA VAL A 24 -14.67 -18.21 6.98
C VAL A 24 -15.41 -17.09 6.25
N THR A 25 -16.72 -16.94 6.46
CA THR A 25 -17.55 -15.97 5.74
C THR A 25 -17.69 -14.62 6.46
N THR A 26 -17.31 -14.54 7.75
CA THR A 26 -17.48 -13.34 8.58
C THR A 26 -16.17 -12.80 9.15
N ASN A 27 -15.09 -13.58 9.11
CA ASN A 27 -13.77 -13.17 9.58
C ASN A 27 -12.95 -12.59 8.43
N TYR A 28 -13.28 -11.37 8.05
CA TYR A 28 -12.60 -10.68 6.96
C TYR A 28 -11.18 -10.26 7.37
N SER A 29 -10.23 -10.41 6.45
CA SER A 29 -8.85 -9.99 6.62
C SER A 29 -8.30 -9.45 5.30
N VAL A 30 -7.38 -8.50 5.40
CA VAL A 30 -6.65 -7.90 4.28
C VAL A 30 -5.22 -7.64 4.70
N ASP A 31 -4.32 -7.55 3.73
CA ASP A 31 -2.93 -7.23 3.96
C ASP A 31 -2.56 -5.85 3.40
N ILE A 32 -2.66 -4.84 4.27
CA ILE A 32 -2.36 -3.46 3.90
C ILE A 32 -0.90 -3.25 3.49
N MET A 33 0.04 -4.14 3.84
CA MET A 33 1.39 -4.06 3.31
C MET A 33 1.39 -4.33 1.80
N HIS A 34 0.79 -5.44 1.37
CA HIS A 34 0.75 -5.80 -0.05
C HIS A 34 -0.16 -4.87 -0.85
N ASP A 35 -1.32 -4.53 -0.30
CA ASP A 35 -2.30 -3.68 -0.97
C ASP A 35 -1.78 -2.25 -1.13
N MET A 36 -1.26 -1.65 -0.05
CA MET A 36 -0.85 -0.25 -0.04
C MET A 36 0.63 -0.09 -0.36
N ALA A 37 1.52 -0.62 0.47
CA ALA A 37 2.95 -0.38 0.35
C ALA A 37 3.55 -1.02 -0.91
N GLU A 38 3.10 -2.21 -1.29
CA GLU A 38 3.52 -2.88 -2.53
C GLU A 38 2.57 -2.67 -3.71
N GLY A 39 1.54 -1.87 -3.52
CA GLY A 39 0.50 -1.64 -4.50
C GLY A 39 0.24 -0.17 -4.69
N VAL A 40 -0.87 0.29 -4.13
CA VAL A 40 -1.42 1.63 -4.34
C VAL A 40 -0.36 2.72 -4.19
N CYS A 41 0.48 2.68 -3.15
CA CYS A 41 1.54 3.67 -2.95
C CYS A 41 2.56 3.68 -4.10
N LYS A 42 2.95 2.51 -4.63
CA LYS A 42 3.91 2.43 -5.74
C LYS A 42 3.34 2.97 -7.04
N TYR A 43 2.05 2.71 -7.29
CA TYR A 43 1.37 3.18 -8.49
C TYR A 43 1.09 4.68 -8.41
N ASP A 44 0.46 5.12 -7.34
CA ASP A 44 -0.03 6.48 -7.20
C ASP A 44 1.13 7.46 -7.07
N VAL A 45 2.07 7.21 -6.15
CA VAL A 45 3.26 8.08 -6.00
C VAL A 45 4.13 8.03 -7.26
N GLY A 46 4.27 6.87 -7.89
CA GLY A 46 5.02 6.73 -9.13
C GLY A 46 4.42 7.56 -10.28
N LEU A 47 3.11 7.52 -10.47
CA LEU A 47 2.41 8.31 -11.48
C LEU A 47 2.44 9.80 -11.16
N ILE A 48 2.19 10.19 -9.90
CA ILE A 48 2.27 11.58 -9.45
C ILE A 48 3.65 12.16 -9.75
N LEU A 49 4.72 11.46 -9.37
CA LEU A 49 6.09 11.90 -9.63
C LEU A 49 6.41 11.96 -11.13
N LYS A 50 5.93 10.99 -11.92
CA LYS A 50 6.10 10.99 -13.37
C LYS A 50 5.49 12.24 -13.99
N GLU A 51 4.25 12.57 -13.64
CA GLU A 51 3.56 13.75 -14.16
C GLU A 51 4.25 15.05 -13.73
N MET A 52 4.59 15.17 -12.44
CA MET A 52 5.25 16.37 -11.91
C MET A 52 6.64 16.62 -12.52
N ILE A 53 7.42 15.57 -12.78
CA ILE A 53 8.79 15.69 -13.28
C ILE A 53 8.83 15.85 -14.80
N TYR A 54 8.13 15.01 -15.55
CA TYR A 54 8.31 14.94 -17.00
C TYR A 54 7.30 15.79 -17.79
N ASN A 55 6.06 15.88 -17.32
CA ASN A 55 4.99 16.56 -18.05
C ASN A 55 4.84 18.00 -17.58
N LEU A 56 4.67 18.21 -16.27
CA LEU A 56 4.50 19.54 -15.66
C LEU A 56 5.82 20.25 -15.37
N LYS A 57 6.91 19.49 -15.21
CA LYS A 57 8.27 19.98 -14.97
C LYS A 57 8.40 20.91 -13.77
N TYR A 58 7.72 20.58 -12.66
CA TYR A 58 7.83 21.31 -11.40
C TYR A 58 9.24 21.22 -10.80
N PHE A 59 9.89 20.06 -10.95
CA PHE A 59 11.25 19.81 -10.50
C PHE A 59 11.88 18.67 -11.32
N SER A 60 13.19 18.46 -11.18
CA SER A 60 13.90 17.37 -11.88
C SER A 60 14.02 16.11 -11.02
N LEU A 61 14.21 14.95 -11.68
CA LEU A 61 14.50 13.69 -11.00
C LEU A 61 15.77 13.79 -10.14
N ASP A 62 16.79 14.49 -10.62
CA ASP A 62 18.03 14.72 -9.86
C ASP A 62 17.76 15.52 -8.58
N THR A 63 16.88 16.52 -8.64
CA THR A 63 16.48 17.30 -7.46
C THR A 63 15.81 16.40 -6.43
N LEU A 64 14.88 15.54 -6.86
CA LEU A 64 14.21 14.58 -5.98
C LEU A 64 15.21 13.60 -5.35
N ASN A 65 16.09 13.00 -6.15
CA ASN A 65 17.08 12.04 -5.67
C ASN A 65 18.07 12.68 -4.67
N ASN A 66 18.56 13.89 -4.95
CA ASN A 66 19.43 14.64 -4.04
C ASN A 66 18.73 14.93 -2.70
N ARG A 67 17.44 15.27 -2.73
CA ARG A 67 16.66 15.51 -1.50
C ARG A 67 16.36 14.22 -0.74
N ILE A 68 16.01 13.12 -1.42
CA ILE A 68 15.86 11.79 -0.80
C ILE A 68 17.16 11.39 -0.09
N GLU A 69 18.31 11.68 -0.71
CA GLU A 69 19.62 11.32 -0.15
C GLU A 69 20.02 12.15 1.07
N SER A 70 19.78 13.46 1.01
CA SER A 70 20.17 14.40 2.07
C SER A 70 19.15 14.53 3.21
N PHE A 71 17.94 14.01 3.05
CA PHE A 71 16.90 14.10 4.07
C PHE A 71 17.27 13.34 5.35
N ASN A 72 17.00 13.95 6.50
CA ASN A 72 17.23 13.32 7.80
C ASN A 72 16.01 12.48 8.24
N TYR A 73 16.08 11.17 8.01
CA TYR A 73 15.02 10.21 8.37
C TYR A 73 14.95 9.90 9.88
N GLY A 74 15.91 10.37 10.68
CA GLY A 74 16.02 10.04 12.09
C GLY A 74 16.38 8.56 12.35
N PRO A 75 16.59 8.18 13.61
CA PRO A 75 17.14 6.87 13.97
C PRO A 75 16.19 5.70 13.71
N VAL A 76 14.88 5.95 13.64
CA VAL A 76 13.86 4.92 13.47
C VAL A 76 13.74 4.49 12.00
N ASP A 77 13.63 5.46 11.09
CA ASP A 77 13.30 5.20 9.68
C ASP A 77 14.55 5.15 8.77
N ILE A 78 15.75 5.46 9.28
CA ILE A 78 16.99 5.44 8.47
C ILE A 78 17.27 4.08 7.80
N ARG A 79 16.86 2.97 8.44
CA ARG A 79 17.02 1.62 7.88
C ARG A 79 16.04 1.32 6.74
N SER A 80 15.03 2.15 6.58
CA SER A 80 14.03 2.08 5.51
C SER A 80 14.11 3.31 4.62
N ARG A 81 15.28 3.96 4.57
CA ARG A 81 15.53 5.08 3.65
C ARG A 81 15.20 4.65 2.21
N PRO A 82 14.40 5.43 1.47
CA PRO A 82 14.07 5.13 0.08
C PRO A 82 15.33 5.02 -0.80
N THR A 83 15.29 4.11 -1.76
CA THR A 83 16.33 4.00 -2.79
C THR A 83 16.24 5.15 -3.77
N LEU A 84 17.36 5.43 -4.45
CA LEU A 84 17.37 6.42 -5.53
C LEU A 84 16.49 5.92 -6.68
N ILE A 85 15.68 6.84 -7.22
CA ILE A 85 14.72 6.53 -8.27
C ILE A 85 15.44 6.64 -9.62
N THR A 86 15.39 5.55 -10.39
CA THR A 86 15.96 5.50 -11.73
C THR A 86 14.97 6.00 -12.78
N ASP A 87 15.46 6.75 -13.77
CA ASP A 87 14.66 7.33 -14.87
C ASP A 87 13.86 6.25 -15.64
N THR A 88 14.47 5.08 -15.87
CA THR A 88 13.91 4.02 -16.72
C THR A 88 12.56 3.48 -16.22
N SER A 89 12.43 3.19 -14.92
CA SER A 89 11.18 2.67 -14.34
C SER A 89 10.12 3.76 -14.22
N LEU A 90 10.52 4.95 -13.78
CA LEU A 90 9.59 6.04 -13.51
C LEU A 90 9.01 6.60 -14.82
N LYS A 91 9.85 6.89 -15.80
CA LYS A 91 9.44 7.52 -17.06
C LYS A 91 8.56 6.61 -17.89
N ARG A 92 8.93 5.32 -18.00
CA ARG A 92 8.19 4.34 -18.80
C ARG A 92 6.88 3.96 -18.11
N GLU A 93 6.97 3.43 -16.90
CA GLU A 93 5.85 2.73 -16.24
C GLU A 93 5.13 3.59 -15.20
N GLY A 94 5.72 4.69 -14.72
CA GLY A 94 5.16 5.42 -13.59
C GLY A 94 5.16 4.58 -12.31
N TYR A 95 6.15 3.70 -12.15
CA TYR A 95 6.23 2.74 -11.07
C TYR A 95 7.56 2.84 -10.30
N LEU A 96 7.49 2.69 -8.98
CA LEU A 96 8.63 2.76 -8.07
C LEU A 96 9.07 1.37 -7.62
N LYS A 97 10.32 1.01 -7.95
CA LYS A 97 10.94 -0.25 -7.53
C LYS A 97 11.56 -0.11 -6.14
N MET A 98 10.71 -0.21 -5.12
CA MET A 98 11.08 -0.16 -3.70
C MET A 98 10.50 -1.35 -2.94
N SER A 99 11.11 -1.72 -1.81
CA SER A 99 10.49 -2.62 -0.83
C SER A 99 9.30 -1.92 -0.14
N ALA A 100 8.45 -2.70 0.53
CA ALA A 100 7.30 -2.15 1.26
C ALA A 100 7.71 -1.08 2.30
N SER A 101 8.78 -1.33 3.06
CA SER A 101 9.25 -0.40 4.10
C SER A 101 9.82 0.90 3.51
N GLU A 102 10.59 0.81 2.42
CA GLU A 102 11.10 1.97 1.68
C GLU A 102 9.97 2.80 1.08
N MET A 103 8.95 2.15 0.51
CA MET A 103 7.80 2.84 -0.07
C MET A 103 6.95 3.58 0.98
N LEU A 104 6.72 2.96 2.15
CA LEU A 104 6.04 3.63 3.25
C LEU A 104 6.85 4.81 3.78
N CYS A 105 8.17 4.65 3.91
CA CYS A 105 9.06 5.73 4.31
C CYS A 105 9.01 6.91 3.33
N LEU A 106 9.11 6.63 2.02
CA LEU A 106 9.00 7.66 0.99
C LEU A 106 7.65 8.36 1.09
N THR A 107 6.53 7.62 1.11
CA THR A 107 5.19 8.20 1.11
C THR A 107 4.93 9.07 2.34
N LYS A 108 5.42 8.64 3.52
CA LYS A 108 5.33 9.39 4.78
C LYS A 108 6.03 10.75 4.69
N TYR A 109 7.26 10.76 4.17
CA TYR A 109 8.13 11.95 4.16
C TYR A 109 8.06 12.77 2.87
N LEU A 110 7.41 12.29 1.81
CA LEU A 110 7.40 12.96 0.50
C LEU A 110 6.95 14.41 0.58
N GLY A 111 5.91 14.70 1.39
CA GLY A 111 5.45 16.07 1.64
C GLY A 111 6.52 17.01 2.21
N LEU A 112 7.45 16.49 3.02
CA LEU A 112 8.58 17.27 3.55
C LEU A 112 9.77 17.33 2.58
N ILE A 113 9.88 16.37 1.66
CA ILE A 113 10.97 16.29 0.69
C ILE A 113 10.72 17.23 -0.49
N ILE A 114 9.49 17.30 -1.01
CA ILE A 114 9.17 18.05 -2.23
C ILE A 114 7.98 19.00 -2.12
N GLY A 115 7.34 19.15 -0.95
CA GLY A 115 6.13 19.95 -0.83
C GLY A 115 6.30 21.43 -1.20
N ASP A 116 7.50 21.99 -1.00
CA ASP A 116 7.86 23.36 -1.41
C ASP A 116 8.06 23.54 -2.93
N LEU A 117 8.19 22.43 -3.67
CA LEU A 117 8.41 22.44 -5.12
C LEU A 117 7.10 22.31 -5.91
N VAL A 118 5.97 22.11 -5.23
CA VAL A 118 4.68 21.82 -5.87
C VAL A 118 3.73 23.01 -5.69
N PRO A 119 3.06 23.49 -6.76
CA PRO A 119 2.08 24.57 -6.65
C PRO A 119 0.90 24.21 -5.73
N GLU A 120 0.39 25.19 -4.99
CA GLU A 120 -0.70 24.99 -4.01
C GLU A 120 -1.99 24.45 -4.64
N GLU A 121 -2.29 24.82 -5.89
CA GLU A 121 -3.49 24.39 -6.62
C GLU A 121 -3.32 23.05 -7.36
N SER A 122 -2.24 22.31 -7.11
CA SER A 122 -1.96 21.06 -7.82
C SER A 122 -2.93 19.94 -7.41
N GLU A 123 -3.80 19.52 -8.33
CA GLU A 123 -4.70 18.38 -8.12
C GLU A 123 -3.93 17.07 -7.89
N LEU A 124 -2.77 16.87 -8.54
CA LEU A 124 -1.89 15.73 -8.29
C LEU A 124 -1.40 15.69 -6.83
N TRP A 125 -1.11 16.85 -6.26
CA TRP A 125 -0.72 16.95 -4.86
C TRP A 125 -1.89 16.66 -3.93
N ASN A 126 -3.08 17.10 -4.31
CA ASN A 126 -4.30 16.79 -3.57
C ASN A 126 -4.57 15.27 -3.54
N LEU A 127 -4.30 14.57 -4.65
CA LEU A 127 -4.35 13.10 -4.68
C LEU A 127 -3.35 12.48 -3.70
N TYR A 128 -2.10 12.97 -3.64
CA TYR A 128 -1.11 12.53 -2.65
C TYR A 128 -1.59 12.78 -1.21
N ILE A 129 -2.23 13.93 -0.93
CA ILE A 129 -2.78 14.26 0.39
C ILE A 129 -3.89 13.28 0.76
N LEU A 130 -4.80 12.96 -0.16
CA LEU A 130 -5.86 11.96 0.06
C LEU A 130 -5.26 10.59 0.37
N LEU A 131 -4.28 10.14 -0.42
CA LEU A 131 -3.55 8.89 -0.17
C LEU A 131 -2.92 8.89 1.22
N LYS A 132 -2.27 9.99 1.63
CA LYS A 132 -1.66 10.11 2.96
C LYS A 132 -2.69 10.01 4.08
N LYS A 133 -3.84 10.70 3.96
CA LYS A 133 -4.94 10.60 4.94
C LYS A 133 -5.47 9.17 5.07
N ILE A 134 -5.58 8.44 3.95
CA ILE A 134 -5.97 7.03 3.96
C ILE A 134 -4.94 6.21 4.74
N LEU A 135 -3.65 6.38 4.45
CA LEU A 135 -2.56 5.68 5.15
C LEU A 135 -2.61 5.98 6.65
N ASP A 136 -2.76 7.24 7.04
CA ASP A 136 -2.80 7.65 8.45
C ASP A 136 -3.91 6.90 9.20
N ILE A 137 -5.12 6.77 8.63
CA ILE A 137 -6.23 6.05 9.26
C ILE A 137 -5.99 4.54 9.32
N ILE A 138 -5.59 3.89 8.22
CA ILE A 138 -5.46 2.43 8.18
C ILE A 138 -4.30 1.90 9.03
N PHE A 139 -3.27 2.73 9.26
CA PHE A 139 -2.13 2.39 10.11
C PHE A 139 -2.39 2.66 11.60
N CYS A 140 -3.49 3.32 11.95
CA CYS A 140 -3.89 3.46 13.36
C CYS A 140 -4.13 2.08 14.00
N LYS A 141 -3.75 1.97 15.27
CA LYS A 141 -4.01 0.78 16.11
C LYS A 141 -5.37 0.84 16.81
N TRP A 142 -6.01 1.99 16.79
CA TRP A 142 -7.29 2.28 17.43
C TRP A 142 -8.06 3.19 16.48
N ILE A 143 -9.28 2.78 16.11
CA ILE A 143 -10.09 3.47 15.10
C ILE A 143 -11.50 3.63 15.67
N GLN A 144 -12.04 4.85 15.58
CA GLN A 144 -13.41 5.17 15.97
C GLN A 144 -14.37 4.99 14.79
N ASN A 145 -15.67 4.86 15.07
CA ASN A 145 -16.68 4.73 14.03
C ASN A 145 -16.70 5.94 13.06
N GLN A 146 -16.36 7.13 13.54
CA GLN A 146 -16.27 8.34 12.70
C GLN A 146 -15.13 8.23 11.69
N ASP A 147 -13.99 7.67 12.10
CA ASP A 147 -12.85 7.44 11.21
C ASP A 147 -13.19 6.46 10.09
N VAL A 148 -14.06 5.48 10.35
CA VAL A 148 -14.54 4.52 9.32
C VAL A 148 -15.39 5.21 8.25
N ILE A 149 -16.27 6.14 8.66
CA ILE A 149 -17.09 6.93 7.74
C ILE A 149 -16.20 7.87 6.94
N LEU A 150 -15.25 8.53 7.61
CA LEU A 150 -14.27 9.42 6.97
C LEU A 150 -13.43 8.65 5.95
N LEU A 151 -12.92 7.47 6.31
CA LEU A 151 -12.14 6.61 5.43
C LEU A 151 -12.93 6.27 4.16
N GLN A 152 -14.22 5.94 4.28
CA GLN A 152 -15.07 5.65 3.13
C GLN A 152 -15.22 6.86 2.19
N SER A 153 -15.38 8.07 2.73
CA SER A 153 -15.43 9.31 1.94
C SER A 153 -14.12 9.55 1.21
N ILE A 154 -13.00 9.52 1.95
CA ILE A 154 -11.67 9.82 1.39
C ILE A 154 -11.26 8.79 0.33
N ILE A 155 -11.60 7.50 0.50
CA ILE A 155 -11.33 6.47 -0.52
C ILE A 155 -12.13 6.74 -1.80
N THR A 156 -13.39 7.15 -1.67
CA THR A 156 -14.24 7.51 -2.81
C THR A 156 -13.66 8.71 -3.56
N GLU A 157 -13.37 9.80 -2.83
CA GLU A 157 -12.76 11.02 -3.37
C GLU A 157 -11.42 10.72 -4.05
N HIS A 158 -10.58 9.90 -3.42
CA HIS A 158 -9.29 9.48 -3.96
C HIS A 158 -9.45 8.74 -5.30
N HIS A 159 -10.36 7.77 -5.38
CA HIS A 159 -10.59 7.00 -6.60
C HIS A 159 -11.19 7.84 -7.74
N GLU A 160 -12.10 8.76 -7.43
CA GLU A 160 -12.67 9.68 -8.41
C GLU A 160 -11.62 10.62 -8.98
N LEU A 161 -10.78 11.20 -8.10
CA LEU A 161 -9.70 12.08 -8.50
C LEU A 161 -8.63 11.33 -9.31
N TYR A 162 -8.24 10.13 -8.87
CA TYR A 162 -7.29 9.28 -9.58
C TYR A 162 -7.75 8.99 -11.02
N LYS A 163 -9.04 8.62 -11.19
CA LYS A 163 -9.62 8.37 -12.52
C LYS A 163 -9.62 9.61 -13.38
N THR A 164 -9.94 10.76 -12.79
CA THR A 164 -9.98 12.04 -13.51
C THR A 164 -8.60 12.44 -14.01
N LEU A 165 -7.57 12.32 -13.16
CA LEU A 165 -6.20 12.74 -13.46
C LEU A 165 -5.50 11.83 -14.47
N PHE A 166 -5.62 10.51 -14.31
CA PHE A 166 -4.82 9.56 -15.10
C PHE A 166 -5.60 8.87 -16.21
N GLN A 167 -6.93 9.03 -16.26
CA GLN A 167 -7.83 8.32 -17.20
C GLN A 167 -7.59 6.80 -17.24
N ASN A 168 -7.04 6.25 -16.14
CA ASN A 168 -6.54 4.90 -16.07
C ASN A 168 -7.51 4.00 -15.30
N ILE A 169 -7.40 2.69 -15.52
CA ILE A 169 -8.17 1.68 -14.82
C ILE A 169 -7.53 1.50 -13.43
N LEU A 170 -8.35 1.61 -12.39
CA LEU A 170 -7.96 1.27 -11.03
C LEU A 170 -7.48 -0.19 -10.98
N GLN A 171 -6.36 -0.41 -10.30
CA GLN A 171 -5.81 -1.76 -10.14
C GLN A 171 -6.66 -2.55 -9.14
N PRO A 172 -6.60 -3.89 -9.15
CA PRO A 172 -7.29 -4.71 -8.15
C PRO A 172 -7.01 -4.31 -6.70
N LYS A 173 -5.79 -3.82 -6.41
CA LYS A 173 -5.40 -3.35 -5.08
C LYS A 173 -6.16 -2.08 -4.64
N HIS A 174 -6.50 -1.18 -5.57
CA HIS A 174 -7.39 -0.05 -5.28
C HIS A 174 -8.80 -0.53 -4.91
N HIS A 175 -9.28 -1.61 -5.55
CA HIS A 175 -10.57 -2.19 -5.19
C HIS A 175 -10.58 -2.76 -3.76
N HIS A 176 -9.47 -3.33 -3.28
CA HIS A 176 -9.38 -3.81 -1.91
C HIS A 176 -9.68 -2.71 -0.88
N MET A 177 -9.27 -1.46 -1.16
CA MET A 177 -9.51 -0.31 -0.29
C MET A 177 -11.01 -0.07 -0.05
N VAL A 178 -11.87 -0.35 -1.03
CA VAL A 178 -13.33 -0.18 -0.90
C VAL A 178 -13.90 -1.04 0.23
N HIS A 179 -13.26 -2.18 0.54
CA HIS A 179 -13.67 -3.09 1.60
C HIS A 179 -13.11 -2.72 2.97
N TYR A 180 -12.13 -1.82 3.04
CA TYR A 180 -11.47 -1.46 4.31
C TYR A 180 -12.46 -0.96 5.38
N PRO A 181 -13.43 -0.08 5.09
CA PRO A 181 -14.41 0.35 6.10
C PRO A 181 -15.22 -0.82 6.69
N LEU A 182 -15.65 -1.76 5.85
CA LEU A 182 -16.39 -2.95 6.26
C LEU A 182 -15.53 -3.87 7.13
N ILE A 183 -14.26 -4.07 6.74
CA ILE A 183 -13.34 -4.93 7.47
C ILE A 183 -13.00 -4.32 8.83
N ILE A 184 -12.76 -3.00 8.89
CA ILE A 184 -12.48 -2.32 10.16
C ILE A 184 -13.65 -2.45 11.12
N LYS A 185 -14.89 -2.32 10.62
CA LYS A 185 -16.10 -2.42 11.44
C LYS A 185 -16.30 -3.82 12.04
N ASN A 186 -15.94 -4.88 11.30
CA ASN A 186 -16.19 -6.26 11.71
C ASN A 186 -14.99 -6.92 12.42
N SER A 187 -13.77 -6.63 11.96
CA SER A 187 -12.54 -7.28 12.42
C SER A 187 -11.66 -6.36 13.26
N GLY A 188 -11.79 -5.03 13.12
CA GLY A 188 -10.99 -4.05 13.84
C GLY A 188 -9.84 -3.46 13.02
N PRO A 189 -8.87 -2.79 13.68
CA PRO A 189 -7.83 -2.01 13.00
C PRO A 189 -6.94 -2.83 12.04
N LEU A 190 -6.77 -2.35 10.80
CA LEU A 190 -6.08 -3.10 9.74
C LEU A 190 -4.58 -3.31 9.99
N SER A 191 -3.95 -2.37 10.71
CA SER A 191 -2.55 -2.45 11.12
C SER A 191 -2.20 -3.70 11.94
N LEU A 192 -3.20 -4.39 12.50
CA LEU A 192 -3.03 -5.61 13.26
C LEU A 192 -3.03 -6.88 12.38
N PHE A 193 -3.47 -6.79 11.12
CA PHE A 193 -3.59 -7.93 10.20
C PHE A 193 -2.44 -8.05 9.20
N TRP A 194 -1.65 -7.00 9.00
CA TRP A 194 -0.61 -6.99 7.97
C TRP A 194 0.50 -8.03 8.21
N SER A 195 1.07 -8.55 7.11
CA SER A 195 2.00 -9.67 7.19
C SER A 195 3.48 -9.29 7.28
N MET A 196 3.81 -8.00 7.39
CA MET A 196 5.18 -7.49 7.29
C MET A 196 6.18 -8.18 8.24
N ARG A 197 5.77 -8.51 9.47
CA ARG A 197 6.64 -9.23 10.43
C ARG A 197 6.81 -10.71 10.08
N PHE A 198 5.78 -11.36 9.57
CA PHE A 198 5.84 -12.76 9.15
C PHE A 198 6.74 -12.90 7.92
N GLU A 199 6.64 -12.00 6.95
CA GLU A 199 7.51 -12.01 5.78
C GLU A 199 8.97 -11.74 6.16
N ALA A 200 9.23 -10.80 7.07
CA ALA A 200 10.57 -10.55 7.58
C ALA A 200 11.19 -11.80 8.23
N LYS A 201 10.38 -12.63 8.93
CA LYS A 201 10.85 -13.88 9.55
C LYS A 201 11.27 -14.92 8.51
N HIS A 202 10.69 -14.92 7.31
CA HIS A 202 11.11 -15.82 6.24
C HIS A 202 12.56 -15.59 5.79
N LYS A 203 13.15 -14.43 6.05
CA LYS A 203 14.55 -14.14 5.71
C LYS A 203 15.51 -15.16 6.34
N GLU A 204 15.33 -15.46 7.63
CA GLU A 204 16.19 -16.43 8.35
C GLU A 204 16.11 -17.84 7.75
N LEU A 205 14.90 -18.26 7.34
CA LEU A 205 14.68 -19.55 6.70
C LEU A 205 15.35 -19.60 5.32
N LYS A 206 15.25 -18.53 4.53
CA LYS A 206 15.91 -18.40 3.23
C LYS A 206 17.43 -18.44 3.36
N GLU A 207 18.00 -17.73 4.35
CA GLU A 207 19.44 -17.75 4.63
C GLU A 207 19.91 -19.16 4.99
N THR A 208 19.20 -19.84 5.88
CA THR A 208 19.51 -21.24 6.27
C THR A 208 19.45 -22.19 5.07
N ALA A 209 18.42 -22.05 4.22
CA ALA A 209 18.25 -22.84 3.01
C ALA A 209 19.39 -22.61 2.00
N HIS A 210 19.85 -21.36 1.85
CA HIS A 210 20.98 -21.03 0.98
C HIS A 210 22.31 -21.58 1.49
N SER A 211 22.54 -21.59 2.80
CA SER A 211 23.75 -22.14 3.42
C SER A 211 23.82 -23.66 3.43
N ASN A 212 22.68 -24.35 3.33
CA ASN A 212 22.64 -25.81 3.19
C ASN A 212 22.93 -26.22 1.75
N THR A 213 23.59 -27.35 1.51
CA THR A 213 23.81 -27.92 0.16
C THR A 213 22.72 -28.92 -0.25
N SER A 214 21.96 -29.44 0.72
CA SER A 214 20.80 -30.27 0.48
C SER A 214 19.62 -29.42 0.00
N ARG A 215 19.08 -29.76 -1.17
CA ARG A 215 17.89 -29.11 -1.77
C ARG A 215 16.62 -29.95 -1.64
N LYS A 216 16.67 -31.08 -0.91
CA LYS A 216 15.49 -31.90 -0.68
C LYS A 216 14.45 -31.10 0.11
N ASN A 217 13.23 -31.00 -0.44
CA ASN A 217 12.06 -30.34 0.17
C ASN A 217 12.23 -28.83 0.42
N ILE A 218 13.06 -28.15 -0.37
CA ILE A 218 13.08 -26.69 -0.44
C ILE A 218 12.24 -26.31 -1.66
N THR A 219 11.04 -25.79 -1.44
CA THR A 219 10.14 -25.21 -2.45
C THR A 219 9.99 -23.73 -2.19
#